data_AF-A0A0K0DK08-F1
#
_entry.id   AF-A0A0K0DK08-F1
#
_cell.length_a   1.000
_cell.length_b   1.000
_cell.length_c   1.000
_cell.angle_alpha   90.00
_cell.angle_beta   90.00
_cell.angle_gamma   90.00
#
_symmetry.space_group_name_H-M   'P 1'
#
loop_
_entity.id
_entity.type
_entity.pdbx_description
1 polymer ?
#
loop_
_entity_poly.entity_id
_entity_poly.type
_entity_poly.pdbx_seq_one_letter_code
_entity_poly.pdbx_strand_id
1 'polypeptide(L)'
;MIPFQKEEFWRKLRNFKVFRPNYAHRALVANSGSEWREIAEFAGYKLYSTTSTEFRGDVFKRSEFDLRMKHKKQDESLFGLVVQITGLDSYDMEQILSADPEAKVRLSLLGHALPAITVFKGSAELTDLLWNSDGQTFKVFEV
;
A
#
# COMPACT_ATOMS: atom_id res chain seq x y z
N MET A 1 -4.96 6.35 32.60
CA MET A 1 -5.53 5.04 32.97
C MET A 1 -6.30 4.47 31.78
N ILE A 2 -5.64 3.69 30.89
CA ILE A 2 -6.24 2.57 30.11
C ILE A 2 -5.11 1.56 29.77
N PRO A 3 -4.52 0.84 30.75
CA PRO A 3 -3.60 -0.26 30.46
C PRO A 3 -4.30 -1.51 29.89
N PHE A 4 -5.62 -1.64 30.14
CA PHE A 4 -6.41 -2.84 29.85
C PHE A 4 -6.47 -3.24 28.37
N GLN A 5 -6.55 -2.28 27.44
CA GLN A 5 -6.68 -2.57 26.01
C GLN A 5 -5.39 -3.17 25.41
N LYS A 6 -4.22 -2.76 25.91
CA LYS A 6 -2.93 -3.27 25.44
C LYS A 6 -2.74 -4.72 25.87
N GLU A 7 -3.05 -5.03 27.13
CA GLU A 7 -2.91 -6.38 27.67
C GLU A 7 -3.89 -7.38 27.06
N GLU A 8 -5.14 -6.97 26.79
CA GLU A 8 -6.10 -7.83 26.08
C GLU A 8 -5.70 -8.08 24.63
N PHE A 9 -5.16 -7.07 23.94
CA PHE A 9 -4.62 -7.23 22.59
C PHE A 9 -3.48 -8.25 22.57
N TRP A 10 -2.49 -8.11 23.45
CA TRP A 10 -1.38 -9.07 23.56
C TRP A 10 -1.82 -10.45 24.04
N ARG A 11 -2.85 -10.54 24.90
CA ARG A 11 -3.44 -11.81 25.33
C ARG A 11 -4.12 -12.52 24.16
N LYS A 12 -4.87 -11.80 23.32
CA LYS A 12 -5.49 -12.35 22.10
C LYS A 12 -4.44 -12.80 21.09
N LEU A 13 -3.38 -12.02 20.87
CA LEU A 13 -2.26 -12.42 20.00
C LEU A 13 -1.57 -13.70 20.49
N ARG A 14 -1.32 -13.83 21.81
CA ARG A 14 -0.70 -15.04 22.40
C ARG A 14 -1.54 -16.33 22.24
N ASN A 15 -2.85 -16.22 22.02
CA ASN A 15 -3.73 -17.37 21.77
C ASN A 15 -3.69 -17.85 20.32
N PHE A 16 -3.20 -17.04 19.39
CA PHE A 16 -2.84 -17.57 18.07
C PHE A 16 -1.60 -18.44 18.25
N LYS A 17 -1.71 -19.72 17.88
CA LYS A 17 -0.62 -20.73 17.90
C LYS A 17 0.67 -20.26 17.18
N VAL A 18 0.56 -19.18 16.40
CA VAL A 18 1.55 -18.44 15.61
C VAL A 18 2.41 -17.45 16.43
N PHE A 19 2.03 -17.10 17.66
CA PHE A 19 2.81 -16.22 18.56
C PHE A 19 3.71 -16.97 19.56
N ARG A 20 3.90 -18.28 19.40
CA ARG A 20 5.22 -18.83 19.72
C ARG A 20 6.20 -18.19 18.73
N PRO A 21 7.46 -17.88 19.06
CA PRO A 21 8.46 -17.47 18.05
C PRO A 21 8.65 -18.61 17.04
N ASN A 22 7.71 -18.74 16.12
CA ASN A 22 7.67 -19.73 15.08
C ASN A 22 8.37 -19.07 13.91
N TYR A 23 9.69 -19.28 13.85
CA TYR A 23 10.59 -18.68 12.86
C TYR A 23 10.09 -18.88 11.42
N ALA A 24 9.24 -19.89 11.16
CA ALA A 24 8.59 -20.12 9.87
C ALA A 24 7.74 -18.94 9.36
N HIS A 25 7.08 -18.16 10.24
CA HIS A 25 6.26 -17.01 9.81
C HIS A 25 7.09 -15.73 9.64
N ARG A 26 8.26 -15.63 10.31
CA ARG A 26 9.26 -14.58 10.07
C ARG A 26 10.16 -14.89 8.87
N ALA A 27 10.16 -16.15 8.42
CA ALA A 27 10.85 -16.62 7.22
C ALA A 27 9.95 -16.61 5.97
N LEU A 28 8.81 -15.89 6.01
CA LEU A 28 8.06 -15.61 4.80
C LEU A 28 8.97 -14.75 3.90
N VAL A 29 9.56 -15.38 2.89
CA VAL A 29 10.15 -14.70 1.74
C VAL A 29 8.97 -14.09 0.99
N ALA A 30 8.64 -12.86 1.37
CA ALA A 30 7.57 -12.09 0.75
C ALA A 30 8.19 -10.80 0.21
N ASN A 31 7.94 -10.52 -1.06
CA ASN A 31 8.27 -9.22 -1.66
C ASN A 31 7.35 -8.11 -1.12
N SER A 32 6.26 -8.48 -0.45
CA SER A 32 5.35 -7.57 0.24
C SER A 32 5.95 -7.07 1.55
N GLY A 33 5.75 -5.78 1.84
CA GLY A 33 6.27 -5.13 3.04
C GLY A 33 5.34 -4.06 3.57
N SER A 34 5.45 -3.75 4.85
CA SER A 34 4.85 -2.55 5.42
C SER A 34 5.84 -1.90 6.37
N GLU A 35 5.97 -0.58 6.23
CA GLU A 35 6.85 0.24 7.04
C GLU A 35 6.04 1.36 7.70
N TRP A 36 6.36 1.62 8.95
CA TRP A 36 5.89 2.79 9.68
C TRP A 36 7.11 3.59 10.12
N ARG A 37 7.07 4.90 9.88
CA ARG A 37 8.18 5.78 10.22
C ARG A 37 7.68 7.10 10.78
N GLU A 38 8.13 7.45 11.98
CA GLU A 38 7.97 8.79 12.52
C GLU A 38 8.91 9.76 11.79
N ILE A 39 8.38 10.89 11.35
CA ILE A 39 9.12 11.91 10.58
C ILE A 39 9.51 13.06 11.52
N ALA A 40 8.55 13.56 12.30
CA ALA A 40 8.75 14.67 13.21
C ALA A 40 7.76 14.65 14.37
N GLU A 41 8.18 15.21 15.51
CA GLU A 41 7.32 15.49 16.65
C GLU A 41 7.50 16.95 17.09
N PHE A 42 6.41 17.70 17.18
CA PHE A 42 6.42 19.08 17.65
C PHE A 42 5.14 19.43 18.41
N ALA A 43 5.28 20.02 19.60
CA ALA A 43 4.15 20.49 20.42
C ALA A 43 3.03 19.43 20.64
N GLY A 44 3.40 18.14 20.72
CA GLY A 44 2.45 17.03 20.89
C GLY A 44 1.77 16.56 19.59
N TYR A 45 2.11 17.16 18.45
CA TYR A 45 1.78 16.67 17.11
C TYR A 45 2.89 15.72 16.65
N LYS A 46 2.49 14.55 16.16
CA LYS A 46 3.37 13.56 15.54
C LYS A 46 3.05 13.43 14.06
N LEU A 47 4.03 13.67 13.21
CA LEU A 47 3.97 13.42 11.78
C LEU A 47 4.65 12.08 11.50
N TYR A 48 3.96 11.19 10.81
CA TYR A 48 4.50 9.88 10.45
C TYR A 48 3.99 9.44 9.08
N SER A 49 4.75 8.58 8.44
CA SER A 49 4.36 7.91 7.20
C SER A 49 4.12 6.43 7.44
N THR A 50 3.12 5.89 6.76
CA THR A 50 2.93 4.46 6.57
C THR A 50 3.06 4.13 5.10
N THR A 51 3.91 3.15 4.80
CA THR A 51 4.07 2.60 3.46
C THR A 51 3.70 1.13 3.49
N SER A 52 2.98 0.66 2.49
CA SER A 52 2.76 -0.76 2.25
C SER A 52 3.00 -1.07 0.78
N THR A 53 3.52 -2.26 0.51
CA THR A 53 3.64 -2.80 -0.84
C THR A 53 3.21 -4.25 -0.81
N GLU A 54 2.43 -4.64 -1.81
CA GLU A 54 1.83 -5.96 -1.94
C GLU A 54 2.23 -6.55 -3.29
N PHE A 55 2.75 -7.77 -3.23
CA PHE A 55 3.09 -8.61 -4.37
C PHE A 55 2.36 -9.95 -4.27
N ARG A 56 2.12 -10.57 -5.42
CA ARG A 56 1.70 -11.97 -5.54
C ARG A 56 2.78 -12.71 -6.33
N GLY A 57 3.62 -13.46 -5.63
CA GLY A 57 4.89 -13.92 -6.21
C GLY A 57 5.76 -12.71 -6.52
N ASP A 58 6.20 -12.58 -7.77
CA ASP A 58 7.00 -11.46 -8.25
C ASP A 58 6.15 -10.36 -8.92
N VAL A 59 4.83 -10.54 -9.02
CA VAL A 59 3.93 -9.57 -9.65
C VAL A 59 3.46 -8.52 -8.64
N PHE A 60 3.77 -7.26 -8.91
CA PHE A 60 3.28 -6.12 -8.13
C PHE A 60 1.76 -6.01 -8.19
N LYS A 61 1.12 -5.77 -7.04
CA LYS A 61 -0.33 -5.61 -6.93
C LYS A 61 -0.74 -4.24 -6.48
N ARG A 62 -0.12 -3.77 -5.41
CA ARG A 62 -0.56 -2.55 -4.74
C ARG A 62 0.58 -1.92 -3.98
N SER A 63 0.62 -0.61 -3.97
CA SER A 63 1.41 0.15 -3.01
C SER A 63 0.54 1.25 -2.43
N GLU A 64 0.64 1.43 -1.12
CA GLU A 64 -0.02 2.51 -0.41
C GLU A 64 1.01 3.32 0.34
N PHE A 65 0.94 4.63 0.21
CA PHE A 65 1.68 5.58 1.02
C PHE A 65 0.68 6.51 1.67
N ASP A 66 0.79 6.72 2.98
CA ASP A 66 -0.08 7.62 3.72
C ASP A 66 0.77 8.43 4.71
N LEU A 67 0.69 9.75 4.58
CA LEU A 67 1.29 10.72 5.48
C LEU A 67 0.21 11.17 6.46
N ARG A 68 0.46 10.94 7.74
CA ARG A 68 -0.54 11.14 8.79
C ARG A 68 -0.02 12.03 9.89
N MET A 69 -0.94 12.80 10.47
CA MET A 69 -0.70 13.63 11.64
C MET A 69 -1.54 13.13 12.80
N LYS A 70 -0.88 12.91 13.94
CA LYS A 70 -1.55 12.50 15.18
C LYS A 70 -1.34 13.52 16.27
N HIS A 71 -2.44 13.91 16.91
CA HIS A 71 -2.43 14.76 18.10
C HIS A 71 -3.44 14.22 19.11
N LYS A 72 -2.96 13.78 20.27
CA LYS A 72 -3.77 13.12 21.31
C LYS A 72 -4.55 11.91 20.75
N LYS A 73 -5.87 12.07 20.56
CA LYS A 73 -6.78 11.05 20.02
C LYS A 73 -7.13 11.27 18.55
N GLN A 74 -6.75 12.41 17.98
CA GLN A 74 -6.96 12.71 16.56
C GLN A 74 -5.82 12.10 15.76
N ASP A 75 -6.17 11.46 14.66
CA ASP A 75 -5.29 10.80 13.71
C ASP A 75 -5.87 11.08 12.32
N GLU A 76 -5.22 11.99 11.61
CA GLU A 76 -5.69 12.53 10.34
C GLU A 76 -4.71 12.16 9.24
N SER A 77 -5.23 11.63 8.12
CA SER A 77 -4.45 11.45 6.90
C SER A 77 -4.35 12.80 6.19
N LEU A 78 -3.12 13.29 6.01
CA LEU A 78 -2.85 14.53 5.29
C LEU A 78 -2.75 14.29 3.80
N PHE A 79 -2.09 13.20 3.42
CA PHE A 79 -1.84 12.85 2.03
C PHE A 79 -1.78 11.33 1.88
N GLY A 80 -2.50 10.79 0.91
CA GLY A 80 -2.44 9.38 0.55
C GLY A 80 -2.16 9.20 -0.93
N LEU A 81 -1.37 8.19 -1.27
CA LEU A 81 -1.13 7.73 -2.62
C LEU A 81 -1.35 6.21 -2.65
N VAL A 82 -2.27 5.77 -3.50
CA VAL A 82 -2.52 4.35 -3.75
C VAL A 82 -2.23 4.07 -5.22
N VAL A 83 -1.33 3.14 -5.48
CA VAL A 83 -1.08 2.59 -6.80
C VAL A 83 -1.57 1.15 -6.78
N GLN A 84 -2.41 0.78 -7.74
CA GLN A 84 -2.97 -0.56 -7.83
C GLN A 84 -2.85 -1.06 -9.26
N ILE A 85 -2.44 -2.31 -9.43
CA ILE A 85 -2.44 -3.00 -10.71
C ILE A 85 -3.21 -4.32 -10.60
N THR A 86 -4.08 -4.55 -11.57
CA THR A 86 -4.83 -5.79 -11.75
C THR A 86 -4.50 -6.41 -13.11
N GLY A 87 -4.69 -7.71 -13.25
CA GLY A 87 -4.55 -8.40 -14.55
C GLY A 87 -3.11 -8.66 -15.03
N LEU A 88 -2.06 -8.12 -14.38
CA LEU A 88 -0.66 -8.44 -14.75
C LEU A 88 -0.31 -9.93 -14.63
N ASP A 89 -1.01 -10.67 -13.76
CA ASP A 89 -0.83 -12.12 -13.55
C ASP A 89 -1.06 -12.93 -14.83
N SER A 90 -1.80 -12.36 -15.82
CA SER A 90 -1.98 -12.97 -17.15
C SER A 90 -0.68 -13.21 -17.90
N TYR A 91 0.33 -12.36 -17.69
CA TYR A 91 1.57 -12.40 -18.45
C TYR A 91 2.56 -13.42 -17.90
N ASP A 92 2.41 -13.80 -16.63
CA ASP A 92 3.35 -14.65 -15.89
C ASP A 92 2.83 -16.09 -15.73
N MET A 93 1.52 -16.32 -15.88
CA MET A 93 0.93 -17.64 -15.84
C MET A 93 -0.10 -17.84 -16.96
N GLU A 94 -0.02 -18.98 -17.63
CA GLU A 94 -0.97 -19.50 -18.65
C GLU A 94 -2.39 -19.76 -18.06
N GLN A 95 -2.94 -18.86 -17.26
CA GLN A 95 -4.27 -18.95 -16.69
C GLN A 95 -5.29 -18.27 -17.60
N ILE A 96 -6.16 -19.11 -18.15
CA ILE A 96 -7.18 -18.85 -19.18
C ILE A 96 -8.32 -17.90 -18.72
N LEU A 97 -8.30 -17.45 -17.47
CA LEU A 97 -9.31 -16.53 -16.91
C LEU A 97 -8.61 -15.31 -16.32
N SER A 98 -8.03 -14.46 -17.18
CA SER A 98 -7.38 -13.24 -16.71
C SER A 98 -8.14 -12.00 -17.17
N ALA A 99 -8.38 -11.10 -16.21
CA ALA A 99 -8.93 -9.78 -16.47
C ALA A 99 -7.90 -8.93 -17.23
N ASP A 100 -8.39 -8.04 -18.10
CA ASP A 100 -7.55 -7.09 -18.81
C ASP A 100 -6.63 -6.34 -17.83
N PRO A 101 -5.33 -6.18 -18.16
CA PRO A 101 -4.40 -5.51 -17.28
C PRO A 101 -4.82 -4.06 -17.10
N GLU A 102 -4.89 -3.58 -15.87
CA GLU A 102 -5.31 -2.22 -15.56
C GLU A 102 -4.49 -1.67 -14.40
N ALA A 103 -3.94 -0.48 -14.57
CA ALA A 103 -3.28 0.25 -13.48
C ALA A 103 -4.06 1.52 -13.14
N LYS A 104 -4.26 1.72 -11.84
CA LYS A 104 -4.94 2.89 -11.28
C LYS A 104 -4.06 3.55 -10.23
N VAL A 105 -4.07 4.87 -10.24
CA VAL A 105 -3.47 5.70 -9.20
C VAL A 105 -4.58 6.52 -8.57
N ARG A 106 -4.60 6.56 -7.24
CA ARG A 106 -5.54 7.38 -6.49
C ARG A 106 -4.82 8.20 -5.44
N LEU A 107 -5.08 9.49 -5.45
CA LEU A 107 -4.62 10.42 -4.44
C LEU A 107 -5.70 10.64 -3.39
N SER A 108 -5.27 10.92 -2.16
CA SER A 108 -6.13 11.37 -1.07
C SER A 108 -5.50 12.59 -0.43
N LEU A 109 -6.31 13.59 -0.06
CA LEU A 109 -5.85 14.80 0.60
C LEU A 109 -6.76 15.11 1.78
N LEU A 110 -6.19 15.38 2.96
CA LEU A 110 -6.92 15.69 4.19
C LEU A 110 -8.05 14.68 4.50
N GLY A 111 -7.77 13.39 4.31
CA GLY A 111 -8.72 12.29 4.54
C GLY A 111 -9.75 12.09 3.41
N HIS A 112 -9.77 12.93 2.38
CA HIS A 112 -10.68 12.79 1.24
C HIS A 112 -9.99 12.09 0.07
N ALA A 113 -10.56 10.98 -0.39
CA ALA A 113 -10.09 10.28 -1.58
C ALA A 113 -10.56 11.02 -2.86
N LEU A 114 -9.61 11.36 -3.72
CA LEU A 114 -9.89 11.89 -5.05
C LEU A 114 -10.29 10.75 -6.01
N PRO A 115 -10.90 11.07 -7.17
CA PRO A 115 -11.16 10.09 -8.20
C PRO A 115 -9.88 9.36 -8.61
N ALA A 116 -9.98 8.04 -8.81
CA ALA A 116 -8.87 7.26 -9.32
C ALA A 116 -8.63 7.59 -10.80
N ILE A 117 -7.36 7.73 -11.17
CA ILE A 117 -6.91 7.94 -12.54
C ILE A 117 -6.38 6.61 -13.07
N THR A 118 -6.89 6.20 -14.21
CA THR A 118 -6.39 5.01 -14.91
C THR A 118 -5.14 5.41 -15.71
N VAL A 119 -4.04 4.70 -15.47
CA VAL A 119 -2.76 4.92 -16.17
C VAL A 119 -2.76 4.15 -17.49
N PHE A 120 -3.23 2.91 -17.47
CA PHE A 120 -3.50 2.12 -18.66
C PHE A 120 -4.64 1.15 -18.37
N LYS A 121 -5.33 0.73 -19.43
CA LYS A 121 -6.33 -0.33 -19.41
C LYS A 121 -6.23 -1.19 -20.68
N GLY A 122 -6.09 -2.49 -20.48
CA GLY A 122 -5.89 -3.45 -21.55
C GLY A 122 -4.44 -3.57 -22.01
N SER A 123 -4.16 -4.67 -22.70
CA SER A 123 -2.82 -5.04 -23.13
C SER A 123 -2.22 -4.06 -24.13
N ALA A 124 -3.04 -3.47 -25.01
CA ALA A 124 -2.57 -2.52 -26.02
C ALA A 124 -1.98 -1.25 -25.39
N GLU A 125 -2.70 -0.62 -24.45
CA GLU A 125 -2.22 0.56 -23.74
C GLU A 125 -0.99 0.27 -22.87
N LEU A 126 -0.96 -0.91 -22.23
CA LEU A 126 0.23 -1.36 -21.49
C LEU A 126 1.45 -1.49 -22.41
N THR A 127 1.31 -2.13 -23.57
CA THR A 127 2.42 -2.29 -24.53
C THR A 127 2.89 -0.96 -25.10
N ASP A 128 1.96 -0.05 -25.41
CA ASP A 128 2.30 1.30 -25.87
C ASP A 128 3.08 2.07 -24.80
N LEU A 129 2.64 2.01 -23.55
CA LEU A 129 3.32 2.66 -22.42
C LEU A 129 4.73 2.07 -22.18
N LEU A 130 4.89 0.76 -22.29
CA LEU A 130 6.20 0.11 -22.17
C LEU A 130 7.15 0.50 -23.31
N TRP A 131 6.65 0.53 -24.55
CA TRP A 131 7.49 0.84 -25.72
C TRP A 131 7.89 2.31 -25.75
N ASN A 132 7.01 3.18 -25.27
CA ASN A 132 7.28 4.61 -25.14
C ASN A 132 7.88 5.00 -23.78
N SER A 133 8.26 4.02 -22.94
CA SER A 133 8.89 4.31 -21.65
C SER A 133 10.33 4.80 -21.85
N ASP A 134 10.50 6.11 -21.79
CA ASP A 134 11.78 6.80 -21.95
C ASP A 134 12.31 7.39 -20.63
N GLY A 135 11.61 7.10 -19.52
CA GLY A 135 11.91 7.64 -18.19
C GLY A 135 11.39 9.06 -17.97
N GLN A 136 10.65 9.65 -18.91
CA GLN A 136 10.01 10.94 -18.70
C GLN A 136 8.88 10.84 -17.68
N THR A 137 8.69 11.93 -16.93
CA THR A 137 7.60 12.05 -15.97
C THR A 137 6.29 12.33 -16.72
N PHE A 138 5.25 11.57 -16.41
CA PHE A 138 3.90 11.86 -16.87
C PHE A 138 3.10 12.50 -15.73
N LYS A 139 2.28 13.51 -16.08
CA LYS A 139 1.52 14.27 -15.09
C LYS A 139 0.28 13.49 -14.69
N VAL A 140 0.28 12.98 -13.46
CA VAL A 140 -0.86 12.23 -12.92
C VAL A 140 -1.92 13.16 -12.33
N PHE A 141 -1.56 14.36 -11.87
CA PHE A 141 -2.50 15.28 -11.23
C PHE A 141 -2.11 16.75 -11.50
N GLU A 142 -3.12 17.58 -11.76
CA GLU A 142 -3.02 19.04 -11.91
C GLU A 142 -4.25 19.70 -11.26
N VAL A 143 -4.03 20.82 -10.56
CA VAL A 143 -5.08 21.67 -9.97
C VAL A 143 -4.97 23.05 -10.60
#